data_AF-A0AA39Q583-F1
#
_entry.id   AF-A0AA39Q583-F1
#
_cell.length_a   1.000
_cell.length_b   1.000
_cell.length_c   1.000
_cell.angle_alpha   90.00
_cell.angle_beta   90.00
_cell.angle_gamma   90.00
#
_symmetry.space_group_name_H-M   'P 1'
#
loop_
_entity.id
_entity.type
_entity.pdbx_description
1 polymer ?
#
loop_
_entity_poly.entity_id
_entity_poly.type
_entity_poly.pdbx_seq_one_letter_code
_entity_poly.pdbx_strand_id
1 'polypeptide(L)'
;MTPKHFLDDSSSPSHHPAKRLRLTDAPETPRTPRTSYPFLPSSSRSHQCFQSRPLDSPSNPFGRKRTVALLSTLPSITSFGQHAVLRFQFIRPGTRREAEGVYRVVQVPLSYTFQHLKCLISFLFGGDHEDMQKMVDMDRYEDEERGHFFEVRKKIVMYQPKYRQATIRSGEPWIRLSSAKDPYRYKADWDFDDDEDGESVCGSEKQELSEDEEDAWRWEAEDELTLANVWPDSKHPDLKRGIIYYHTCSTRDERPTQVHITYDHTKAQRRKGQGNSPHVLRARGDMFISPLTELGPFETREKFEDPLMQMTPHLWNDPADAFARYLRKKAVLPSPDFDDDEDELEVEPSSYMSTPGLTASSSSPMFSSPTPLSSSLYTFPKHTPGPRPSQRKRIQYMSKRLERSGRGEAVKKLRHVLEREDSPVDDMEKRRIIASERGYASEEV
;
A
#
# COMPACT_ATOMS: atom_id res chain seq x y z
N MET A 1 -42.30 -58.96 -0.11
CA MET A 1 -42.19 -59.92 -1.23
C MET A 1 -41.25 -59.35 -2.27
N THR A 2 -40.05 -59.93 -2.29
CA THR A 2 -38.99 -60.08 -3.31
C THR A 2 -39.21 -59.61 -4.77
N PRO A 3 -38.14 -59.47 -5.61
CA PRO A 3 -36.70 -59.37 -5.27
C PRO A 3 -35.80 -58.43 -6.14
N LYS A 4 -34.64 -58.11 -5.55
CA LYS A 4 -33.22 -58.16 -5.98
C LYS A 4 -32.72 -57.96 -7.43
N HIS A 5 -31.49 -57.39 -7.43
CA HIS A 5 -30.30 -57.55 -8.29
C HIS A 5 -30.07 -56.53 -9.41
N PHE A 6 -28.92 -55.83 -9.34
CA PHE A 6 -27.85 -55.75 -10.36
C PHE A 6 -26.71 -54.84 -9.80
N LEU A 7 -25.64 -55.42 -9.26
CA LEU A 7 -24.31 -55.67 -9.86
C LEU A 7 -23.29 -54.54 -9.62
N ASP A 8 -22.28 -54.89 -8.84
CA ASP A 8 -20.91 -54.35 -8.86
C ASP A 8 -20.32 -54.41 -10.28
N ASP A 9 -19.45 -53.46 -10.65
CA ASP A 9 -18.01 -53.70 -10.88
C ASP A 9 -17.32 -52.45 -11.47
N SER A 10 -16.00 -52.37 -11.30
CA SER A 10 -15.00 -51.57 -12.04
C SER A 10 -14.20 -50.54 -11.24
N SER A 11 -13.19 -51.11 -10.59
CA SER A 11 -11.83 -50.62 -10.38
C SER A 11 -11.22 -49.78 -11.52
N SER A 12 -10.43 -48.74 -11.19
CA SER A 12 -9.35 -48.16 -12.02
C SER A 12 -8.56 -47.06 -11.27
N PRO A 13 -7.32 -46.71 -11.65
CA PRO A 13 -6.13 -47.08 -10.89
C PRO A 13 -5.32 -45.90 -10.32
N SER A 14 -4.48 -46.23 -9.34
CA SER A 14 -3.46 -45.38 -8.72
C SER A 14 -2.29 -45.10 -9.67
N HIS A 15 -2.10 -43.84 -10.06
CA HIS A 15 -0.87 -43.38 -10.74
C HIS A 15 -0.01 -42.56 -9.79
N HIS A 16 1.14 -43.12 -9.40
CA HIS A 16 2.26 -42.40 -8.80
C HIS A 16 3.09 -41.73 -9.90
N PRO A 17 3.44 -40.44 -9.78
CA PRO A 17 4.51 -39.87 -10.60
C PRO A 17 5.89 -40.08 -9.95
N ALA A 18 6.78 -40.62 -10.78
CA ALA A 18 8.15 -41.00 -10.48
C ALA A 18 9.07 -39.80 -10.19
N LYS A 19 10.01 -40.02 -9.26
CA LYS A 19 11.15 -39.15 -8.95
C LYS A 19 12.12 -39.15 -10.14
N ARG A 20 12.37 -37.98 -10.74
CA ARG A 20 13.45 -37.79 -11.71
C ARG A 20 14.57 -37.00 -11.05
N LEU A 21 15.61 -37.72 -10.58
CA LEU A 21 16.92 -37.14 -10.29
C LEU A 21 17.51 -36.57 -11.58
N ARG A 22 17.95 -35.31 -11.54
CA ARG A 22 18.96 -34.77 -12.46
C ARG A 22 20.11 -34.22 -11.61
N LEU A 23 21.22 -34.94 -11.66
CA LEU A 23 22.57 -34.41 -11.45
C LEU A 23 23.00 -33.62 -12.70
N THR A 24 24.13 -32.90 -12.53
CA THR A 24 24.98 -32.21 -13.53
C THR A 24 24.55 -30.77 -13.84
N ASP A 25 25.39 -29.72 -13.87
CA ASP A 25 26.85 -29.56 -13.84
C ASP A 25 27.20 -28.18 -13.25
N ALA A 26 28.43 -28.04 -12.75
CA ALA A 26 29.00 -26.80 -12.24
C ALA A 26 29.31 -25.80 -13.37
N PRO A 27 29.14 -24.48 -13.17
CA PRO A 27 29.64 -23.49 -14.11
C PRO A 27 31.13 -23.17 -13.87
N GLU A 28 31.91 -23.39 -14.92
CA GLU A 28 33.32 -23.03 -15.04
C GLU A 28 33.55 -21.51 -14.92
N THR A 29 34.62 -21.14 -14.21
CA THR A 29 35.13 -19.76 -14.09
C THR A 29 35.84 -19.30 -15.37
N PRO A 30 35.51 -18.13 -15.95
CA PRO A 30 36.24 -17.62 -17.10
C PRO A 30 37.60 -16.99 -16.70
N ARG A 31 38.62 -17.38 -17.48
CA ARG A 31 40.02 -16.92 -17.41
C ARG A 31 40.15 -15.44 -17.85
N THR A 32 40.99 -14.70 -17.14
CA THR A 32 41.41 -13.33 -17.45
C THR A 32 42.41 -13.25 -18.60
N PRO A 33 42.20 -12.41 -19.64
CA PRO A 33 43.24 -12.02 -20.56
C PRO A 33 44.04 -10.80 -20.08
N ARG A 34 45.27 -10.80 -20.58
CA ARG A 34 46.47 -10.07 -20.16
C ARG A 34 46.48 -8.63 -20.69
N THR A 35 46.99 -7.74 -19.85
CA THR A 35 47.19 -6.30 -19.99
C THR A 35 48.13 -5.88 -21.14
N SER A 36 47.72 -4.86 -21.91
CA SER A 36 48.60 -3.94 -22.62
C SER A 36 48.00 -2.51 -22.64
N TYR A 37 48.81 -1.53 -22.21
CA TYR A 37 48.57 -0.08 -22.22
C TYR A 37 49.09 0.55 -23.54
N PRO A 38 48.95 1.86 -23.82
CA PRO A 38 47.82 2.80 -23.61
C PRO A 38 47.52 3.65 -24.88
N PHE A 39 46.31 4.20 -24.99
CA PHE A 39 46.08 5.44 -25.76
C PHE A 39 45.05 6.29 -24.99
N LEU A 40 45.39 7.56 -24.73
CA LEU A 40 44.58 8.53 -24.01
C LEU A 40 43.53 9.15 -24.96
N PRO A 41 42.21 9.06 -24.68
CA PRO A 41 41.24 9.91 -25.33
C PRO A 41 41.00 11.20 -24.52
N SER A 42 40.92 12.29 -25.27
CA SER A 42 40.70 13.67 -24.83
C SER A 42 39.42 13.81 -24.00
N SER A 43 39.53 14.54 -22.88
CA SER A 43 38.45 14.79 -21.93
C SER A 43 37.43 15.78 -22.49
N SER A 44 36.35 15.27 -23.09
CA SER A 44 35.10 16.02 -23.21
C SER A 44 34.35 15.90 -21.88
N ARG A 45 34.37 16.97 -21.08
CA ARG A 45 33.52 17.10 -19.89
C ARG A 45 32.09 17.27 -20.36
N SER A 46 31.40 16.17 -20.63
CA SER A 46 29.94 16.21 -20.66
C SER A 46 29.48 16.56 -19.24
N HIS A 47 28.79 17.68 -19.13
CA HIS A 47 28.07 18.05 -17.93
C HIS A 47 27.09 16.91 -17.64
N GLN A 48 27.47 16.03 -16.72
CA GLN A 48 26.55 15.06 -16.15
C GLN A 48 25.50 15.90 -15.43
N CYS A 49 24.40 16.16 -16.13
CA CYS A 49 23.20 16.73 -15.57
C CYS A 49 22.84 15.83 -14.39
N PHE A 50 23.12 16.28 -13.17
CA PHE A 50 22.75 15.55 -11.98
C PHE A 50 21.25 15.33 -12.09
N GLN A 51 20.83 14.06 -12.13
CA GLN A 51 19.41 13.77 -12.12
C GLN A 51 18.83 14.44 -10.87
N SER A 52 18.02 15.47 -11.08
CA SER A 52 17.42 16.32 -10.04
C SER A 52 16.57 15.51 -9.05
N ARG A 53 16.28 14.24 -9.38
CA ARG A 53 15.58 13.30 -8.52
C ARG A 53 16.52 12.22 -8.01
N PRO A 54 16.65 12.08 -6.68
CA PRO A 54 17.30 10.90 -6.12
C PRO A 54 16.54 9.66 -6.59
N LEU A 55 17.22 8.83 -7.40
CA LEU A 55 16.69 7.55 -7.82
C LEU A 55 16.52 6.68 -6.58
N ASP A 56 15.26 6.47 -6.24
CA ASP A 56 14.90 5.54 -5.18
C ASP A 56 15.46 4.16 -5.51
N SER A 57 16.32 3.63 -4.63
CA SER A 57 16.93 2.32 -4.83
C SER A 57 15.82 1.29 -5.03
N PRO A 58 15.93 0.37 -6.00
CA PRO A 58 14.96 -0.72 -6.16
C PRO A 58 14.79 -1.58 -4.89
N SER A 59 15.79 -1.56 -3.99
CA SER A 59 15.73 -2.23 -2.70
C SER A 59 15.18 -1.39 -1.55
N ASN A 60 14.82 -0.11 -1.77
CA ASN A 60 14.28 0.73 -0.71
C ASN A 60 12.85 0.26 -0.36
N PRO A 61 12.63 -0.36 0.82
CA PRO A 61 11.30 -0.83 1.20
C PRO A 61 10.32 0.32 1.45
N PHE A 62 10.81 1.56 1.53
CA PHE A 62 10.03 2.77 1.70
C PHE A 62 9.92 3.61 0.45
N GLY A 63 10.37 3.06 -0.68
CA GLY A 63 10.47 3.85 -1.88
C GLY A 63 9.12 4.22 -2.48
N ARG A 64 9.02 5.41 -3.09
CA ARG A 64 7.81 5.85 -3.83
C ARG A 64 7.39 4.79 -4.85
N LYS A 65 8.37 4.13 -5.48
CA LYS A 65 8.17 3.04 -6.44
C LYS A 65 7.39 1.85 -5.87
N ARG A 66 7.57 1.52 -4.58
CA ARG A 66 6.82 0.44 -3.92
C ARG A 66 5.33 0.77 -3.83
N THR A 67 5.01 2.00 -3.44
CA THR A 67 3.59 2.43 -3.31
C THR A 67 2.89 2.40 -4.67
N VAL A 68 3.57 2.86 -5.72
CA VAL A 68 3.04 2.82 -7.10
C VAL A 68 2.87 1.37 -7.59
N ALA A 69 3.83 0.49 -7.30
CA ALA A 69 3.74 -0.93 -7.67
C ALA A 69 2.58 -1.64 -6.96
N LEU A 70 2.35 -1.34 -5.67
CA LEU A 70 1.21 -1.89 -4.92
C LEU A 70 -0.14 -1.37 -5.42
N LEU A 71 -0.19 -0.14 -5.92
CA LEU A 71 -1.41 0.42 -6.52
C LEU A 71 -1.69 -0.13 -7.92
N SER A 72 -0.66 -0.53 -8.66
CA SER A 72 -0.78 -0.96 -10.06
C SER A 72 -1.00 -2.45 -10.25
N THR A 73 -0.70 -3.26 -9.24
CA THR A 73 -0.71 -4.72 -9.34
C THR A 73 -1.65 -5.36 -8.32
N LEU A 74 -2.30 -6.45 -8.73
CA LEU A 74 -3.04 -7.30 -7.80
C LEU A 74 -2.06 -8.15 -6.97
N PRO A 75 -2.42 -8.55 -5.74
CA PRO A 75 -1.62 -9.46 -4.96
C PRO A 75 -1.55 -10.84 -5.63
N SER A 76 -0.74 -11.74 -5.08
CA SER A 76 -0.59 -13.10 -5.60
C SER A 76 -1.93 -13.84 -5.69
N ILE A 77 -2.05 -14.69 -6.71
CA ILE A 77 -3.22 -15.54 -6.94
C ILE A 77 -3.39 -16.49 -5.75
N THR A 78 -4.58 -16.51 -5.17
CA THR A 78 -4.95 -17.39 -4.05
C THR A 78 -6.08 -18.33 -4.42
N SER A 79 -6.25 -19.42 -3.65
CA SER A 79 -7.43 -20.26 -3.82
C SER A 79 -8.68 -19.51 -3.35
N PHE A 80 -9.84 -19.73 -3.98
CA PHE A 80 -11.09 -19.09 -3.52
C PHE A 80 -11.51 -19.50 -2.11
N GLY A 81 -10.93 -20.58 -1.56
CA GLY A 81 -11.05 -20.93 -0.15
C GLY A 81 -10.36 -19.96 0.80
N GLN A 82 -9.38 -19.18 0.33
CA GLN A 82 -8.69 -18.12 1.07
C GLN A 82 -9.28 -16.73 0.78
N HIS A 83 -10.50 -16.67 0.23
CA HIS A 83 -11.20 -15.43 0.01
C HIS A 83 -12.25 -15.22 1.11
N ALA A 84 -12.40 -13.98 1.55
CA ALA A 84 -13.50 -13.57 2.40
C ALA A 84 -14.65 -13.07 1.54
N VAL A 85 -15.89 -13.35 1.95
CA VAL A 85 -17.08 -12.71 1.38
C VAL A 85 -17.45 -11.55 2.30
N LEU A 86 -17.22 -10.33 1.81
CA LEU A 86 -17.41 -9.11 2.58
C LEU A 86 -18.61 -8.34 2.06
N ARG A 87 -19.38 -7.76 2.98
CA ARG A 87 -20.44 -6.80 2.69
C ARG A 87 -19.96 -5.39 2.98
N PHE A 88 -19.98 -4.55 1.96
CA PHE A 88 -19.69 -3.13 1.97
C PHE A 88 -21.03 -2.38 2.07
N GLN A 89 -21.36 -1.90 3.26
CA GLN A 89 -22.58 -1.16 3.52
C GLN A 89 -22.28 0.35 3.46
N PHE A 90 -22.89 1.04 2.50
CA PHE A 90 -22.69 2.46 2.28
C PHE A 90 -23.61 3.29 3.19
N ILE A 91 -23.05 4.32 3.83
CA ILE A 91 -23.74 5.18 4.78
C ILE A 91 -23.33 6.62 4.49
N ARG A 92 -24.29 7.43 4.06
CA ARG A 92 -24.10 8.87 3.88
C ARG A 92 -25.15 9.61 4.72
N PRO A 93 -24.78 10.71 5.40
CA PRO A 93 -25.76 11.60 6.00
C PRO A 93 -26.75 12.12 4.95
N GLY A 94 -28.02 12.28 5.32
CA GLY A 94 -29.05 12.81 4.42
C GLY A 94 -29.65 11.81 3.41
N THR A 95 -29.04 10.64 3.19
CA THR A 95 -29.66 9.62 2.33
C THR A 95 -30.76 8.86 3.10
N ARG A 96 -31.83 8.48 2.38
CA ARG A 96 -32.96 7.74 2.97
C ARG A 96 -32.45 6.40 3.52
N ARG A 97 -32.79 6.14 4.78
CA ARG A 97 -32.32 4.97 5.54
C ARG A 97 -33.34 3.85 5.44
N GLU A 98 -33.27 3.09 4.37
CA GLU A 98 -34.01 1.84 4.28
C GLU A 98 -33.35 0.74 5.10
N ALA A 99 -34.12 -0.31 5.43
CA ALA A 99 -33.64 -1.41 6.26
C ALA A 99 -32.40 -2.12 5.67
N GLU A 100 -32.32 -2.24 4.34
CA GLU A 100 -31.19 -2.88 3.65
C GLU A 100 -30.11 -1.87 3.22
N GLY A 101 -30.51 -0.64 2.89
CA GLY A 101 -29.63 0.42 2.39
C GLY A 101 -28.89 0.07 1.10
N VAL A 102 -27.87 0.88 0.78
CA VAL A 102 -26.99 0.68 -0.37
C VAL A 102 -25.83 -0.23 0.04
N TYR A 103 -25.57 -1.28 -0.73
CA TYR A 103 -24.49 -2.21 -0.41
C TYR A 103 -23.92 -2.95 -1.62
N ARG A 104 -22.73 -3.52 -1.41
CA ARG A 104 -22.08 -4.48 -2.31
C ARG A 104 -21.61 -5.69 -1.50
N VAL A 105 -21.90 -6.90 -1.96
CA VAL A 105 -21.33 -8.14 -1.39
C VAL A 105 -20.26 -8.63 -2.36
N VAL A 106 -19.02 -8.71 -1.91
CA VAL A 106 -17.86 -8.95 -2.75
C VAL A 106 -17.00 -10.05 -2.14
N GLN A 107 -16.60 -11.01 -2.97
CA GLN A 107 -15.61 -12.02 -2.62
C GLN A 107 -14.20 -11.47 -2.93
N VAL A 108 -13.36 -11.35 -1.90
CA VAL A 108 -12.02 -10.74 -1.98
C VAL A 108 -10.95 -11.65 -1.38
N PRO A 109 -9.73 -11.71 -1.96
CA PRO A 109 -8.61 -12.44 -1.35
C PRO A 109 -8.25 -11.90 0.03
N LEU A 110 -7.94 -12.78 0.99
CA LEU A 110 -7.43 -12.36 2.29
C LEU A 110 -6.04 -11.69 2.23
N SER A 111 -5.31 -11.86 1.12
CA SER A 111 -4.03 -11.21 0.85
C SER A 111 -4.15 -9.72 0.49
N TYR A 112 -5.37 -9.19 0.32
CA TYR A 112 -5.56 -7.77 0.02
C TYR A 112 -5.09 -6.91 1.19
N THR A 113 -4.29 -5.89 0.87
CA THR A 113 -3.94 -4.82 1.82
C THR A 113 -5.06 -3.78 1.90
N PHE A 114 -5.00 -2.88 2.88
CA PHE A 114 -5.95 -1.77 3.00
C PHE A 114 -5.85 -0.78 1.83
N GLN A 115 -4.68 -0.69 1.19
CA GLN A 115 -4.53 0.06 -0.05
C GLN A 115 -5.34 -0.55 -1.21
N HIS A 116 -5.33 -1.88 -1.36
CA HIS A 116 -6.20 -2.56 -2.33
C HIS A 116 -7.67 -2.36 -1.98
N LEU A 117 -8.01 -2.43 -0.69
CA LEU A 117 -9.37 -2.23 -0.21
C LEU A 117 -9.87 -0.81 -0.51
N LYS A 118 -9.04 0.22 -0.35
CA LYS A 118 -9.35 1.61 -0.72
C LYS A 118 -9.66 1.71 -2.21
N CYS A 119 -8.81 1.15 -3.06
CA CYS A 119 -9.06 1.12 -4.51
C CYS A 119 -10.33 0.35 -4.86
N LEU A 120 -10.62 -0.74 -4.15
CA LEU A 120 -11.85 -1.51 -4.33
C LEU A 120 -13.09 -0.69 -3.95
N ILE A 121 -13.06 0.05 -2.83
CA ILE A 121 -14.18 0.92 -2.44
C ILE A 121 -14.41 1.99 -3.52
N SER A 122 -13.34 2.62 -4.02
CA SER A 122 -13.45 3.55 -5.15
C SER A 122 -13.97 2.86 -6.42
N PHE A 123 -13.60 1.62 -6.71
CA PHE A 123 -14.14 0.89 -7.87
C PHE A 123 -15.63 0.54 -7.71
N LEU A 124 -16.08 0.27 -6.48
CA LEU A 124 -17.45 -0.13 -6.20
C LEU A 124 -18.44 1.05 -6.12
N PHE A 125 -17.96 2.22 -5.67
CA PHE A 125 -18.77 3.42 -5.38
C PHE A 125 -18.23 4.70 -6.02
N GLY A 126 -17.22 4.65 -6.90
CA GLY A 126 -16.54 5.87 -7.40
C GLY A 126 -16.98 6.37 -8.76
N GLY A 127 -17.97 5.72 -9.40
CA GLY A 127 -18.40 6.09 -10.76
C GLY A 127 -17.35 5.82 -11.83
N ASP A 128 -17.74 5.99 -13.09
CA ASP A 128 -16.80 5.85 -14.21
C ASP A 128 -15.74 6.95 -14.15
N HIS A 129 -14.48 6.51 -14.18
CA HIS A 129 -13.28 7.29 -13.87
C HIS A 129 -13.05 8.51 -14.79
N GLU A 130 -13.80 8.64 -15.87
CA GLU A 130 -13.62 9.68 -16.88
C GLU A 130 -14.09 11.05 -16.39
N ASP A 131 -15.15 11.10 -15.57
CA ASP A 131 -15.64 12.36 -15.01
C ASP A 131 -14.76 12.82 -13.84
N MET A 132 -14.21 11.88 -13.07
CA MET A 132 -13.23 12.19 -12.04
C MET A 132 -11.93 12.77 -12.61
N GLN A 133 -11.44 12.25 -13.75
CA GLN A 133 -10.19 12.72 -14.35
C GLN A 133 -10.24 14.21 -14.69
N LYS A 134 -11.40 14.72 -15.13
CA LYS A 134 -11.58 16.14 -15.45
C LYS A 134 -11.62 17.06 -14.21
N MET A 135 -11.99 16.53 -13.04
CA MET A 135 -11.93 17.29 -11.78
C MET A 135 -10.54 17.25 -11.13
N VAL A 136 -9.75 16.21 -11.39
CA VAL A 136 -8.41 16.01 -10.81
C VAL A 136 -7.40 17.07 -11.26
N ASP A 137 -7.60 17.68 -12.44
CA ASP A 137 -6.69 18.72 -12.94
C ASP A 137 -6.81 20.06 -12.18
N MET A 138 -7.92 20.29 -11.44
CA MET A 138 -8.16 21.52 -10.66
C MET A 138 -7.88 21.37 -9.16
N ASP A 139 -8.06 20.17 -8.58
CA ASP A 139 -8.06 19.96 -7.12
C ASP A 139 -6.81 19.21 -6.61
N ARG A 140 -5.75 19.05 -7.42
CA ARG A 140 -4.57 18.21 -7.07
C ARG A 140 -3.88 18.60 -5.75
N TYR A 141 -4.06 19.84 -5.29
CA TYR A 141 -3.55 20.32 -3.99
C TYR A 141 -4.55 20.14 -2.83
N GLU A 142 -5.87 20.08 -3.08
CA GLU A 142 -6.89 19.90 -2.02
C GLU A 142 -7.16 18.42 -1.70
N ASP A 143 -6.86 17.51 -2.63
CA ASP A 143 -7.11 16.08 -2.44
C ASP A 143 -6.20 15.46 -1.34
N GLU A 144 -5.08 16.11 -1.00
CA GLU A 144 -4.26 15.74 0.17
C GLU A 144 -4.93 16.15 1.49
N GLU A 145 -5.76 17.20 1.51
CA GLU A 145 -6.59 17.61 2.65
C GLU A 145 -7.89 16.79 2.76
N ARG A 146 -8.42 16.28 1.64
CA ARG A 146 -9.58 15.37 1.58
C ARG A 146 -9.22 13.97 2.06
N GLY A 147 -8.93 13.87 3.35
CA GLY A 147 -8.43 12.65 3.95
C GLY A 147 -9.48 11.53 4.02
N HIS A 148 -9.01 10.30 3.86
CA HIS A 148 -9.76 9.08 4.17
C HIS A 148 -9.06 8.39 5.34
N PHE A 149 -9.73 7.49 6.04
CA PHE A 149 -9.06 6.56 6.94
C PHE A 149 -9.92 5.33 7.19
N PHE A 150 -9.28 4.25 7.61
CA PHE A 150 -9.90 3.04 8.06
C PHE A 150 -9.81 2.95 9.57
N GLU A 151 -10.87 2.44 10.18
CA GLU A 151 -10.91 2.06 11.58
C GLU A 151 -11.32 0.60 11.69
N VAL A 152 -10.38 -0.24 12.10
CA VAL A 152 -10.62 -1.66 12.39
C VAL A 152 -11.15 -1.74 13.82
N ARG A 153 -12.33 -2.34 13.98
CA ARG A 153 -12.99 -2.51 15.28
C ARG A 153 -13.09 -3.97 15.68
N LYS A 154 -12.92 -4.21 16.98
CA LYS A 154 -13.17 -5.49 17.66
C LYS A 154 -14.45 -5.40 18.50
N LYS A 155 -15.01 -6.55 18.88
CA LYS A 155 -16.26 -6.66 19.65
C LYS A 155 -17.39 -5.82 19.04
N ILE A 156 -17.52 -5.85 17.70
CA ILE A 156 -18.54 -5.05 17.03
C ILE A 156 -19.94 -5.52 17.42
N VAL A 157 -20.84 -4.54 17.62
CA VAL A 157 -22.27 -4.76 17.77
C VAL A 157 -22.93 -4.18 16.53
N MET A 158 -23.66 -5.01 15.79
CA MET A 158 -24.42 -4.55 14.63
C MET A 158 -25.80 -4.04 15.03
N TYR A 159 -26.39 -3.17 14.22
CA TYR A 159 -27.81 -2.86 14.33
C TYR A 159 -28.66 -4.11 14.07
N GLN A 160 -29.86 -4.12 14.63
CA GLN A 160 -30.83 -5.17 14.31
C GLN A 160 -31.15 -5.14 12.80
N PRO A 161 -31.23 -6.31 12.12
CA PRO A 161 -31.47 -6.37 10.68
C PRO A 161 -32.74 -5.66 10.21
N LYS A 162 -33.76 -5.56 11.07
CA LYS A 162 -35.01 -4.84 10.79
C LYS A 162 -34.83 -3.32 10.64
N TYR A 163 -33.78 -2.77 11.27
CA TYR A 163 -33.52 -1.34 11.27
C TYR A 163 -32.44 -0.99 10.25
N ARG A 164 -31.27 -1.64 10.35
CA ARG A 164 -30.14 -1.47 9.42
C ARG A 164 -29.34 -2.74 9.33
N GLN A 165 -29.49 -3.49 8.24
CA GLN A 165 -28.73 -4.71 8.03
C GLN A 165 -27.23 -4.41 7.90
N ALA A 166 -26.40 -5.26 8.52
CA ALA A 166 -24.94 -5.24 8.44
C ALA A 166 -24.26 -3.90 8.76
N THR A 167 -24.94 -3.01 9.49
CA THR A 167 -24.38 -1.73 9.92
C THR A 167 -23.80 -1.88 11.31
N ILE A 168 -22.52 -1.57 11.48
CA ILE A 168 -21.86 -1.47 12.79
C ILE A 168 -22.49 -0.32 13.59
N ARG A 169 -23.00 -0.62 14.80
CA ARG A 169 -23.53 0.35 15.77
C ARG A 169 -22.44 0.85 16.71
N SER A 170 -21.66 -0.08 17.26
CA SER A 170 -20.57 0.20 18.19
C SER A 170 -19.50 -0.89 18.08
N GLY A 171 -18.33 -0.65 18.65
CA GLY A 171 -17.20 -1.57 18.71
C GLY A 171 -15.99 -0.84 19.27
N GLU A 172 -15.04 -1.60 19.82
CA GLU A 172 -13.80 -1.05 20.35
C GLU A 172 -12.83 -0.81 19.18
N PRO A 173 -12.29 0.41 18.99
CA PRO A 173 -11.25 0.64 18.00
C PRO A 173 -10.03 -0.22 18.34
N TRP A 174 -9.37 -0.74 17.30
CA TRP A 174 -8.17 -1.55 17.46
C TRP A 174 -7.01 -0.99 16.65
N ILE A 175 -7.25 -0.69 15.38
CA ILE A 175 -6.23 -0.17 14.46
C ILE A 175 -6.84 0.94 13.62
N ARG A 176 -6.11 2.03 13.44
CA ARG A 176 -6.43 3.07 12.45
C ARG A 176 -5.39 3.05 11.34
N LEU A 177 -5.84 3.19 10.11
CA LEU A 177 -4.98 3.21 8.94
C LEU A 177 -5.38 4.35 8.02
N SER A 178 -4.41 5.09 7.51
CA SER A 178 -4.67 6.11 6.52
C SER A 178 -3.41 6.39 5.74
N SER A 179 -3.50 6.55 4.42
CA SER A 179 -2.38 7.15 3.67
C SER A 179 -2.40 8.68 3.75
N ALA A 180 -3.53 9.32 4.06
CA ALA A 180 -3.66 10.79 4.07
C ALA A 180 -3.52 11.41 5.47
N LYS A 181 -4.02 10.72 6.49
CA LYS A 181 -4.10 11.17 7.89
C LYS A 181 -3.15 10.43 8.82
N ASP A 182 -2.22 9.64 8.28
CA ASP A 182 -1.19 9.02 9.10
C ASP A 182 -0.40 10.15 9.79
N PRO A 183 -0.48 10.27 11.14
CA PRO A 183 0.21 11.33 11.87
C PRO A 183 1.73 11.30 11.68
N TYR A 184 2.25 10.17 11.21
CA TYR A 184 3.68 9.96 10.97
C TYR A 184 4.07 10.19 9.51
N ARG A 185 3.10 10.48 8.63
CA ARG A 185 3.38 10.99 7.29
C ARG A 185 3.65 12.48 7.42
N TYR A 186 4.89 12.85 7.10
CA TYR A 186 5.37 14.22 7.10
C TYR A 186 4.38 15.14 6.39
N LYS A 187 3.80 16.08 7.12
CA LYS A 187 3.12 17.21 6.50
C LYS A 187 4.15 18.34 6.34
N ALA A 188 4.09 19.03 5.20
CA ALA A 188 5.04 20.08 4.86
C ALA A 188 4.96 21.31 5.79
N ASP A 189 3.83 21.48 6.49
CA ASP A 189 3.59 22.52 7.50
C ASP A 189 4.49 22.38 8.75
N TRP A 190 5.11 21.22 9.01
CA TRP A 190 6.04 21.03 10.14
C TRP A 190 7.41 21.69 9.95
N ASP A 191 7.68 22.29 8.79
CA ASP A 191 8.94 22.95 8.45
C ASP A 191 8.89 24.48 8.53
N PHE A 192 7.71 25.11 8.70
CA PHE A 192 7.57 26.57 8.54
C PHE A 192 7.62 27.39 9.84
N ASP A 193 7.60 26.77 11.01
CA ASP A 193 7.47 27.51 12.29
C ASP A 193 8.80 27.71 13.06
N ASP A 194 9.97 27.36 12.51
CA ASP A 194 11.23 27.30 13.30
C ASP A 194 12.23 28.44 13.06
N ASP A 195 11.94 29.42 12.18
CA ASP A 195 12.95 30.44 11.80
C ASP A 195 12.50 31.92 11.94
N GLU A 196 11.46 32.25 12.71
CA GLU A 196 11.12 33.67 12.98
C GLU A 196 10.99 33.97 14.48
N ASP A 197 12.15 34.06 15.16
CA ASP A 197 12.60 35.07 16.14
C ASP A 197 11.57 35.80 17.04
N GLY A 198 10.43 35.21 17.37
CA GLY A 198 9.42 35.80 18.23
C GLY A 198 9.21 34.96 19.46
N GLU A 199 9.57 35.50 20.64
CA GLU A 199 9.32 34.90 21.95
C GLU A 199 7.82 34.55 22.14
N SER A 200 7.42 33.36 21.68
CA SER A 200 6.06 32.87 21.84
C SER A 200 5.96 32.16 23.19
N VAL A 201 5.62 32.97 24.20
CA VAL A 201 5.13 32.54 25.51
C VAL A 201 3.76 31.86 25.30
N CYS A 202 3.77 30.63 24.80
CA CYS A 202 2.60 29.78 24.75
C CYS A 202 2.83 28.58 25.65
N GLY A 203 2.50 28.78 26.93
CA GLY A 203 2.27 27.72 27.89
C GLY A 203 1.04 26.89 27.49
N SER A 204 1.15 26.14 26.39
CA SER A 204 0.24 25.04 26.12
C SER A 204 0.51 23.99 27.17
N GLU A 205 -0.31 24.02 28.21
CA GLU A 205 -0.52 22.94 29.15
C GLU A 205 -0.61 21.66 28.33
N LYS A 206 0.48 20.88 28.34
CA LYS A 206 0.47 19.50 27.88
C LYS A 206 -0.57 18.81 28.75
N GLN A 207 -1.80 18.75 28.25
CA GLN A 207 -2.84 17.94 28.83
C GLN A 207 -2.29 16.52 28.80
N GLU A 208 -1.81 16.06 29.95
CA GLU A 208 -1.36 14.69 30.18
C GLU A 208 -2.60 13.80 30.00
N LEU A 209 -2.90 13.47 28.74
CA LEU A 209 -3.76 12.36 28.39
C LEU A 209 -3.19 11.16 29.14
N SER A 210 -3.97 10.67 30.11
CA SER A 210 -3.60 9.53 30.93
C SER A 210 -3.10 8.40 30.04
N GLU A 211 -1.91 7.88 30.35
CA GLU A 211 -1.21 6.84 29.57
C GLU A 211 -2.11 5.62 29.26
N ASP A 212 -3.14 5.39 30.09
CA ASP A 212 -4.13 4.33 29.94
C ASP A 212 -5.05 4.45 28.70
N GLU A 213 -5.24 5.65 28.12
CA GLU A 213 -6.09 5.83 26.92
C GLU A 213 -5.30 5.67 25.60
N GLU A 214 -3.99 5.91 25.60
CA GLU A 214 -3.16 5.82 24.38
C GLU A 214 -2.92 4.37 23.93
N ASP A 215 -3.03 3.39 24.84
CA ASP A 215 -2.79 1.97 24.53
C ASP A 215 -3.97 1.25 23.87
N ALA A 216 -5.15 1.89 23.77
CA ALA A 216 -6.36 1.22 23.29
C ALA A 216 -6.32 0.88 21.79
N TRP A 217 -5.65 1.70 20.97
CA TRP A 217 -5.59 1.56 19.52
C TRP A 217 -4.27 2.10 18.96
N ARG A 218 -3.85 1.59 17.80
CA ARG A 218 -2.59 2.01 17.16
C ARG A 218 -2.77 2.40 15.70
N TRP A 219 -1.86 3.22 15.19
CA TRP A 219 -1.74 3.53 13.77
C TRP A 219 -0.89 2.48 13.04
N GLU A 220 -1.37 2.03 11.88
CA GLU A 220 -0.60 1.18 10.97
C GLU A 220 -0.72 1.68 9.53
N ALA A 221 0.29 1.36 8.72
CA ALA A 221 0.32 1.73 7.31
C ALA A 221 -0.62 0.82 6.49
N GLU A 222 -1.30 1.40 5.50
CA GLU A 222 -2.30 0.71 4.67
C GLU A 222 -1.74 -0.44 3.83
N ASP A 223 -0.43 -0.45 3.59
CA ASP A 223 0.29 -1.47 2.83
C ASP A 223 0.87 -2.60 3.70
N GLU A 224 0.90 -2.43 5.02
CA GLU A 224 1.42 -3.43 5.96
C GLU A 224 0.31 -4.35 6.50
N LEU A 225 -0.90 -3.83 6.70
CA LEU A 225 -2.04 -4.62 7.18
C LEU A 225 -2.82 -5.25 6.02
N THR A 226 -3.12 -6.54 6.14
CA THR A 226 -3.93 -7.30 5.18
C THR A 226 -5.28 -7.71 5.77
N LEU A 227 -6.22 -8.11 4.90
CA LEU A 227 -7.50 -8.68 5.34
C LEU A 227 -7.32 -9.96 6.17
N ALA A 228 -6.25 -10.74 5.94
CA ALA A 228 -5.89 -11.90 6.77
C ALA A 228 -5.57 -11.51 8.22
N ASN A 229 -5.03 -10.32 8.47
CA ASN A 229 -4.77 -9.86 9.84
C ASN A 229 -6.07 -9.53 10.58
N VAL A 230 -7.09 -9.04 9.84
CA VAL A 230 -8.42 -8.76 10.39
C VAL A 230 -9.21 -10.05 10.57
N TRP A 231 -9.24 -10.91 9.55
CA TRP A 231 -9.94 -12.19 9.54
C TRP A 231 -8.97 -13.32 9.14
N PRO A 232 -8.29 -13.95 10.12
CA PRO A 232 -7.24 -14.94 9.85
C PRO A 232 -7.75 -16.25 9.26
N ASP A 233 -9.01 -16.59 9.50
CA ASP A 233 -9.65 -17.79 8.96
C ASP A 233 -10.89 -17.43 8.13
N SER A 234 -10.85 -17.78 6.84
CA SER A 234 -11.98 -17.65 5.92
C SER A 234 -13.10 -18.66 6.20
N LYS A 235 -12.80 -19.80 6.84
CA LYS A 235 -13.78 -20.83 7.16
C LYS A 235 -14.59 -20.48 8.39
N HIS A 236 -13.92 -19.91 9.40
CA HIS A 236 -14.50 -19.49 10.67
C HIS A 236 -14.19 -18.02 10.94
N PRO A 237 -14.76 -17.10 10.15
CA PRO A 237 -14.49 -15.69 10.28
C PRO A 237 -14.99 -15.16 11.62
N ASP A 238 -14.18 -14.34 12.28
CA ASP A 238 -14.58 -13.64 13.50
C ASP A 238 -15.60 -12.54 13.16
N LEU A 239 -16.88 -12.85 13.40
CA LEU A 239 -18.00 -11.93 13.18
C LEU A 239 -18.00 -10.75 14.15
N LYS A 240 -17.16 -10.77 15.18
CA LYS A 240 -16.98 -9.67 16.14
C LYS A 240 -15.97 -8.63 15.64
N ARG A 241 -15.44 -8.78 14.43
CA ARG A 241 -14.55 -7.81 13.79
C ARG A 241 -15.21 -7.16 12.58
N GLY A 242 -14.93 -5.87 12.40
CA GLY A 242 -15.41 -5.10 11.27
C GLY A 242 -14.47 -3.94 10.96
N ILE A 243 -14.61 -3.38 9.77
CA ILE A 243 -13.84 -2.23 9.32
C ILE A 243 -14.83 -1.11 9.01
N ILE A 244 -14.51 0.11 9.40
CA ILE A 244 -15.22 1.32 8.97
C ILE A 244 -14.26 2.13 8.13
N TYR A 245 -14.61 2.37 6.87
CA TYR A 245 -13.91 3.32 6.02
C TYR A 245 -14.61 4.66 6.09
N TYR A 246 -13.87 5.72 6.39
CA TYR A 246 -14.36 7.09 6.41
C TYR A 246 -13.79 7.83 5.21
N HIS A 247 -14.68 8.51 4.49
CA HIS A 247 -14.36 9.38 3.38
C HIS A 247 -14.79 10.80 3.73
N THR A 248 -13.81 11.68 3.96
CA THR A 248 -14.06 13.10 4.22
C THR A 248 -14.32 13.78 2.87
N CYS A 249 -15.49 14.40 2.70
CA CYS A 249 -15.78 15.25 1.57
C CYS A 249 -15.60 16.72 2.00
N SER A 250 -15.16 17.59 1.07
CA SER A 250 -14.87 19.00 1.31
C SER A 250 -16.11 19.85 1.59
N THR A 251 -17.30 19.37 1.26
CA THR A 251 -18.54 20.09 1.57
C THR A 251 -18.67 20.27 3.08
N ARG A 252 -18.86 21.51 3.54
CA ARG A 252 -18.94 21.95 4.95
C ARG A 252 -19.90 21.17 5.86
N ASP A 253 -20.70 20.26 5.32
CA ASP A 253 -21.64 19.42 6.07
C ASP A 253 -20.92 18.26 6.80
N GLU A 254 -20.41 18.62 7.98
CA GLU A 254 -20.03 17.94 9.24
C GLU A 254 -19.92 16.41 9.40
N ARG A 255 -20.35 15.55 8.47
CA ARG A 255 -20.30 14.09 8.67
C ARG A 255 -19.72 13.35 7.46
N PRO A 256 -18.63 12.60 7.64
CA PRO A 256 -18.00 11.87 6.54
C PRO A 256 -18.92 10.79 6.00
N THR A 257 -18.82 10.50 4.70
CA THR A 257 -19.40 9.29 4.11
C THR A 257 -18.67 8.08 4.69
N GLN A 258 -19.41 7.06 5.09
CA GLN A 258 -18.88 5.86 5.73
C GLN A 258 -19.20 4.62 4.90
N VAL A 259 -18.26 3.69 4.84
CA VAL A 259 -18.49 2.34 4.31
C VAL A 259 -18.17 1.34 5.40
N HIS A 260 -19.19 0.69 5.92
CA HIS A 260 -19.06 -0.35 6.93
C HIS A 260 -18.82 -1.69 6.24
N ILE A 261 -17.68 -2.31 6.53
CA ILE A 261 -17.24 -3.55 5.89
C ILE A 261 -17.30 -4.65 6.95
N THR A 262 -18.15 -5.62 6.70
CA THR A 262 -18.40 -6.75 7.61
C THR A 262 -18.37 -8.06 6.84
N TYR A 263 -18.13 -9.16 7.55
CA TYR A 263 -18.20 -10.48 6.92
C TYR A 263 -19.66 -10.83 6.60
N ASP A 264 -19.94 -11.19 5.34
CA ASP A 264 -21.29 -11.56 4.92
C ASP A 264 -21.58 -13.03 5.29
N HIS A 265 -22.66 -13.23 6.04
CA HIS A 265 -23.07 -14.56 6.53
C HIS A 265 -24.05 -15.25 5.57
N THR A 266 -24.45 -14.60 4.48
CA THR A 266 -25.34 -15.25 3.51
C THR A 266 -24.59 -16.41 2.85
N LYS A 267 -25.30 -17.51 2.60
CA LYS A 267 -24.73 -18.68 1.92
C LYS A 267 -24.48 -18.33 0.45
N ALA A 268 -23.41 -17.60 0.19
CA ALA A 268 -22.96 -17.28 -1.16
C ALA A 268 -22.44 -18.56 -1.84
N GLN A 269 -22.65 -18.63 -3.15
CA GLN A 269 -22.12 -19.71 -3.97
C GLN A 269 -20.59 -19.68 -3.93
N ARG A 270 -19.99 -20.74 -3.38
CA ARG A 270 -18.54 -20.87 -3.33
C ARG A 270 -18.01 -21.14 -4.74
N ARG A 271 -17.17 -20.24 -5.24
CA ARG A 271 -16.43 -20.44 -6.50
C ARG A 271 -15.34 -21.49 -6.28
N LYS A 272 -15.09 -22.31 -7.29
CA LYS A 272 -13.98 -23.28 -7.35
C LYS A 272 -12.84 -22.71 -8.17
N GLY A 273 -11.59 -23.04 -7.82
CA GLY A 273 -10.40 -22.57 -8.52
C GLY A 273 -9.61 -21.54 -7.74
N GLN A 274 -8.85 -20.74 -8.48
CA GLN A 274 -7.92 -19.74 -7.94
C GLN A 274 -8.09 -18.42 -8.68
N GLY A 275 -7.81 -17.31 -8.00
CA GLY A 275 -7.83 -15.98 -8.56
C GLY A 275 -7.40 -14.94 -7.54
N ASN A 276 -7.17 -13.71 -7.98
CA ASN A 276 -6.88 -12.55 -7.15
C ASN A 276 -7.79 -11.35 -7.45
N SER A 277 -8.59 -11.40 -8.51
CA SER A 277 -9.61 -10.38 -8.80
C SER A 277 -10.78 -10.47 -7.81
N PRO A 278 -11.31 -9.32 -7.34
CA PRO A 278 -12.50 -9.29 -6.53
C PRO A 278 -13.69 -9.71 -7.40
N HIS A 279 -14.72 -10.30 -6.79
CA HIS A 279 -15.91 -10.72 -7.51
C HIS A 279 -17.17 -10.27 -6.78
N VAL A 280 -17.94 -9.40 -7.42
CA VAL A 280 -19.19 -8.89 -6.87
C VAL A 280 -20.26 -9.97 -7.02
N LEU A 281 -20.87 -10.35 -5.90
CA LEU A 281 -21.91 -11.38 -5.85
C LEU A 281 -23.30 -10.76 -5.87
N ARG A 282 -23.47 -9.63 -5.16
CA ARG A 282 -24.74 -8.90 -5.04
C ARG A 282 -24.46 -7.41 -4.92
N ALA A 283 -25.32 -6.58 -5.49
CA ALA A 283 -25.26 -5.14 -5.39
C ALA A 283 -26.66 -4.55 -5.30
N ARG A 284 -26.81 -3.48 -4.52
CA ARG A 284 -28.05 -2.71 -4.41
C ARG A 284 -27.73 -1.23 -4.20
N GLY A 285 -28.46 -0.38 -4.91
CA GLY A 285 -28.40 1.07 -4.90
C GLY A 285 -27.22 1.59 -5.70
N ASP A 286 -27.45 2.60 -6.54
CA ASP A 286 -26.40 3.33 -7.24
C ASP A 286 -26.07 4.62 -6.47
N MET A 287 -24.84 4.69 -5.95
CA MET A 287 -24.39 5.78 -5.09
C MET A 287 -22.90 5.98 -5.30
N PHE A 288 -22.50 7.25 -5.36
CA PHE A 288 -21.11 7.64 -5.45
C PHE A 288 -20.52 7.81 -4.05
N ILE A 289 -19.20 7.78 -3.89
CA ILE A 289 -18.54 7.96 -2.60
C ILE A 289 -18.40 9.43 -2.23
N SER A 290 -17.95 10.21 -3.20
CA SER A 290 -18.03 11.66 -3.22
C SER A 290 -19.42 12.04 -3.69
N PRO A 291 -20.13 12.96 -3.02
CA PRO A 291 -21.30 13.58 -3.61
C PRO A 291 -20.89 14.18 -4.96
N LEU A 292 -21.69 13.97 -6.00
CA LEU A 292 -21.56 14.74 -7.24
C LEU A 292 -21.88 16.20 -6.89
N THR A 293 -20.83 16.98 -6.65
CA THR A 293 -20.96 18.40 -6.35
C THR A 293 -21.37 19.12 -7.63
N GLU A 294 -22.63 19.56 -7.66
CA GLU A 294 -23.14 20.67 -8.46
C GLU A 294 -22.63 20.72 -9.92
N LEU A 295 -23.03 19.74 -10.73
CA LEU A 295 -23.02 19.90 -12.19
C LEU A 295 -24.06 20.96 -12.61
N GLY A 296 -23.80 22.22 -12.27
CA GLY A 296 -24.60 23.39 -12.64
C GLY A 296 -26.07 23.39 -12.17
N PRO A 297 -26.76 24.53 -12.27
CA PRO A 297 -28.17 24.67 -11.88
C PRO A 297 -29.17 23.91 -12.77
N PHE A 298 -28.71 23.22 -13.83
CA PHE A 298 -29.58 22.60 -14.83
C PHE A 298 -29.57 21.07 -14.86
N GLU A 299 -28.64 20.40 -14.17
CA GLU A 299 -28.67 18.93 -14.04
C GLU A 299 -29.12 18.53 -12.63
N THR A 300 -30.32 17.98 -12.55
CA THR A 300 -30.91 17.55 -11.28
C THR A 300 -30.15 16.35 -10.72
N ARG A 301 -29.43 16.59 -9.61
CA ARG A 301 -28.71 15.63 -8.76
C ARG A 301 -29.49 14.34 -8.47
N GLU A 302 -30.82 14.39 -8.43
CA GLU A 302 -31.69 13.22 -8.20
C GLU A 302 -31.65 12.17 -9.32
N LYS A 303 -31.15 12.50 -10.51
CA LYS A 303 -31.18 11.56 -11.63
C LYS A 303 -30.10 10.48 -11.56
N PHE A 304 -29.04 10.68 -10.77
CA PHE A 304 -27.84 9.81 -10.79
C PHE A 304 -27.69 8.92 -9.56
N GLU A 305 -28.30 9.26 -8.42
CA GLU A 305 -28.22 8.44 -7.20
C GLU A 305 -29.58 7.82 -6.89
N ASP A 306 -29.71 6.51 -7.12
CA ASP A 306 -30.91 5.75 -6.77
C ASP A 306 -30.55 4.64 -5.77
N PRO A 307 -30.82 4.82 -4.45
CA PRO A 307 -30.52 3.82 -3.44
C PRO A 307 -31.36 2.53 -3.57
N LEU A 308 -32.44 2.57 -4.35
CA LEU A 308 -33.31 1.44 -4.62
C LEU A 308 -32.89 0.65 -5.87
N MET A 309 -32.07 1.24 -6.73
CA MET A 309 -31.68 0.62 -7.99
C MET A 309 -31.04 -0.74 -7.78
N GLN A 310 -31.60 -1.76 -8.40
CA GLN A 310 -31.01 -3.09 -8.35
C GLN A 310 -29.87 -3.14 -9.36
N MET A 311 -28.64 -3.21 -8.86
CA MET A 311 -27.46 -3.20 -9.72
C MET A 311 -27.05 -4.61 -10.10
N THR A 312 -26.72 -4.78 -11.36
CA THR A 312 -26.30 -6.06 -11.90
C THR A 312 -24.80 -6.30 -11.65
N PRO A 313 -24.40 -7.41 -11.02
CA PRO A 313 -23.00 -7.66 -10.69
C PRO A 313 -22.04 -7.69 -11.89
N HIS A 314 -22.53 -7.92 -13.11
CA HIS A 314 -21.71 -7.94 -14.33
C HIS A 314 -20.98 -6.61 -14.57
N LEU A 315 -21.54 -5.48 -14.10
CA LEU A 315 -20.92 -4.16 -14.23
C LEU A 315 -19.49 -4.11 -13.66
N TRP A 316 -19.22 -4.89 -12.61
CA TRP A 316 -17.91 -4.94 -11.96
C TRP A 316 -17.10 -6.19 -12.30
N ASN A 317 -17.77 -7.25 -12.74
CA ASN A 317 -17.14 -8.55 -13.00
C ASN A 317 -16.69 -8.70 -14.46
N ASP A 318 -17.28 -7.95 -15.39
CA ASP A 318 -16.99 -8.02 -16.82
C ASP A 318 -16.30 -6.74 -17.32
N PRO A 319 -15.15 -6.85 -18.03
CA PRO A 319 -14.42 -8.08 -18.31
C PRO A 319 -13.82 -8.71 -17.04
N ALA A 320 -13.42 -9.99 -17.10
CA ALA A 320 -12.88 -10.73 -15.95
C ALA A 320 -11.69 -10.05 -15.24
N ASP A 321 -11.00 -9.12 -15.92
CA ASP A 321 -9.90 -8.30 -15.41
C ASP A 321 -10.29 -6.83 -15.14
N ALA A 322 -11.58 -6.52 -15.01
CA ALA A 322 -12.10 -5.15 -14.83
C ALA A 322 -11.39 -4.40 -13.69
N PHE A 323 -11.29 -5.02 -12.52
CA PHE A 323 -10.59 -4.39 -11.38
C PHE A 323 -9.08 -4.24 -11.63
N ALA A 324 -8.43 -5.19 -12.31
CA ALA A 324 -7.01 -5.06 -12.66
C ALA A 324 -6.78 -3.93 -13.67
N ARG A 325 -7.72 -3.71 -14.60
CA ARG A 325 -7.70 -2.55 -15.51
C ARG A 325 -7.89 -1.25 -14.74
N TYR A 326 -8.83 -1.23 -13.79
CA TYR A 326 -9.04 -0.08 -12.91
C TYR A 326 -7.76 0.29 -12.13
N LEU A 327 -7.08 -0.70 -11.52
CA LEU A 327 -5.80 -0.47 -10.82
C LEU A 327 -4.72 0.09 -11.74
N ARG A 328 -4.57 -0.47 -12.95
CA ARG A 328 -3.63 0.05 -13.95
C ARG A 328 -3.95 1.49 -14.35
N LYS A 329 -5.22 1.80 -14.62
CA LYS A 329 -5.67 3.17 -14.96
C LYS A 329 -5.34 4.14 -13.83
N LYS A 330 -5.63 3.77 -12.58
CA LYS A 330 -5.37 4.61 -11.40
C LYS A 330 -3.89 4.77 -11.07
N ALA A 331 -3.05 3.80 -11.43
CA ALA A 331 -1.62 3.85 -11.18
C ALA A 331 -0.83 4.65 -12.22
N VAL A 332 -1.43 4.95 -13.39
CA VAL A 332 -0.94 6.00 -14.27
C VAL A 332 -1.23 7.33 -13.57
N LEU A 333 -0.43 7.66 -12.58
CA LEU A 333 -0.31 9.04 -12.15
C LEU A 333 0.09 9.82 -13.40
N PRO A 334 -0.57 10.94 -13.74
CA PRO A 334 0.00 11.85 -14.71
C PRO A 334 1.42 12.11 -14.21
N SER A 335 2.41 11.78 -15.04
CA SER A 335 3.77 12.28 -14.86
C SER A 335 3.57 13.71 -14.42
N PRO A 336 4.09 14.11 -13.24
CA PRO A 336 3.91 15.49 -12.84
C PRO A 336 4.46 16.26 -14.04
N ASP A 337 3.57 16.99 -14.73
CA ASP A 337 3.97 18.02 -15.64
C ASP A 337 4.64 18.99 -14.70
N PHE A 338 5.95 18.75 -14.50
CA PHE A 338 6.83 19.85 -14.26
C PHE A 338 6.66 20.58 -15.57
N ASP A 339 5.77 21.57 -15.55
CA ASP A 339 6.01 22.77 -16.30
C ASP A 339 7.48 23.06 -16.01
N ASP A 340 8.33 22.58 -16.92
CA ASP A 340 9.62 23.16 -17.10
C ASP A 340 9.24 24.59 -17.47
N ASP A 341 9.03 25.42 -16.44
CA ASP A 341 9.33 26.83 -16.43
C ASP A 341 10.84 26.90 -16.74
N GLU A 342 11.22 26.42 -17.93
CA GLU A 342 12.25 27.02 -18.72
C GLU A 342 11.71 28.43 -18.91
N ASP A 343 11.98 29.27 -17.92
CA ASP A 343 12.14 30.70 -18.13
C ASP A 343 12.80 30.79 -19.49
N GLU A 344 12.01 31.20 -20.48
CA GLU A 344 12.41 31.46 -21.84
C GLU A 344 13.39 32.63 -21.75
N LEU A 345 14.60 32.33 -21.29
CA LEU A 345 15.76 33.14 -21.52
C LEU A 345 15.94 33.05 -23.02
N GLU A 346 15.38 34.04 -23.71
CA GLU A 346 15.61 34.35 -25.11
C GLU A 346 17.13 34.45 -25.34
N VAL A 347 17.78 33.30 -25.53
CA VAL A 347 19.14 33.26 -26.03
C VAL A 347 19.03 33.47 -27.53
N GLU A 348 19.11 34.73 -27.91
CA GLU A 348 19.29 35.21 -29.28
C GLU A 348 20.13 34.23 -30.13
N PRO A 349 19.62 33.74 -31.27
CA PRO A 349 20.34 32.79 -32.10
C PRO A 349 21.47 33.50 -32.85
N SER A 350 22.68 33.45 -32.30
CA SER A 350 23.88 33.82 -33.06
C SER A 350 24.16 32.78 -34.16
N SER A 351 23.64 33.10 -35.32
CA SER A 351 23.81 32.43 -36.61
C SER A 351 25.24 32.43 -37.12
N TYR A 352 26.03 31.36 -36.98
CA TYR A 352 27.05 30.98 -37.98
C TYR A 352 27.68 29.60 -37.68
N MET A 353 27.48 28.63 -38.59
CA MET A 353 28.55 27.92 -39.32
C MET A 353 28.00 26.62 -39.92
N SER A 354 27.94 26.63 -41.25
CA SER A 354 27.67 25.48 -42.11
C SER A 354 28.69 24.36 -41.92
N THR A 355 28.24 23.12 -41.92
CA THR A 355 29.08 21.96 -42.25
C THR A 355 28.44 21.17 -43.40
N PRO A 356 29.20 20.83 -44.45
CA PRO A 356 28.67 20.29 -45.69
C PRO A 356 28.34 18.80 -45.58
N GLY A 357 27.33 18.39 -46.35
CA GLY A 357 26.91 17.01 -46.48
C GLY A 357 27.92 16.14 -47.24
N LEU A 358 28.06 14.90 -46.78
CA LEU A 358 28.62 13.81 -47.55
C LEU A 358 27.66 12.62 -47.48
N THR A 359 26.99 12.39 -48.61
CA THR A 359 26.35 11.12 -48.95
C THR A 359 27.43 10.11 -49.30
N ALA A 360 27.44 8.93 -48.66
CA ALA A 360 27.92 7.71 -49.29
C ALA A 360 27.43 6.48 -48.52
N SER A 361 26.70 5.64 -49.25
CA SER A 361 26.34 4.27 -48.91
C SER A 361 27.55 3.44 -48.54
N SER A 362 27.43 2.57 -47.53
CA SER A 362 28.22 1.34 -47.45
C SER A 362 27.63 0.37 -46.43
N SER A 363 27.70 -0.89 -46.81
CA SER A 363 27.06 -2.08 -46.27
C SER A 363 27.90 -2.82 -45.22
N SER A 364 27.19 -3.57 -44.37
CA SER A 364 27.60 -4.83 -43.69
C SER A 364 28.34 -4.69 -42.32
N PRO A 365 28.54 -5.80 -41.57
CA PRO A 365 27.96 -5.94 -40.23
C PRO A 365 29.01 -6.24 -39.14
N MET A 366 28.51 -6.45 -37.91
CA MET A 366 29.10 -7.27 -36.85
C MET A 366 29.93 -6.62 -35.71
N PHE A 367 29.74 -7.26 -34.55
CA PHE A 367 30.55 -7.33 -33.33
C PHE A 367 30.63 -6.08 -32.43
N SER A 368 29.69 -6.00 -31.49
CA SER A 368 29.79 -5.19 -30.27
C SER A 368 30.63 -5.93 -29.22
N SER A 369 31.88 -5.52 -29.05
CA SER A 369 32.74 -5.92 -27.93
C SER A 369 32.47 -5.04 -26.69
N PRO A 370 32.63 -5.56 -25.46
CA PRO A 370 32.36 -4.82 -24.23
C PRO A 370 33.50 -3.84 -23.91
N THR A 371 33.17 -2.57 -23.72
CA THR A 371 34.11 -1.56 -23.24
C THR A 371 34.28 -1.67 -21.71
N PRO A 372 35.53 -1.62 -21.20
CA PRO A 372 35.77 -1.64 -19.76
C PRO A 372 35.44 -0.27 -19.15
N LEU A 373 34.61 -0.29 -18.10
CA LEU A 373 34.32 0.88 -17.26
C LEU A 373 35.63 1.39 -16.63
N SER A 374 36.10 2.54 -17.13
CA SER A 374 37.19 3.30 -16.52
C SER A 374 36.74 3.79 -15.14
N SER A 375 37.37 3.28 -14.09
CA SER A 375 37.21 3.73 -12.72
C SER A 375 37.81 5.14 -12.59
N SER A 376 37.02 6.15 -12.96
CA SER A 376 37.36 7.53 -12.65
C SER A 376 37.37 7.70 -11.13
N LEU A 377 38.36 8.44 -10.65
CA LEU A 377 38.57 8.80 -9.25
C LEU A 377 37.38 9.64 -8.76
N TYR A 378 36.28 8.99 -8.42
CA TYR A 378 35.23 9.57 -7.60
C TYR A 378 35.85 9.86 -6.24
N THR A 379 36.26 11.12 -6.06
CA THR A 379 36.50 11.65 -4.72
C THR A 379 35.14 11.74 -4.07
N PHE A 380 34.75 10.68 -3.36
CA PHE A 380 33.55 10.67 -2.56
C PHE A 380 33.58 11.89 -1.63
N PRO A 381 32.46 12.63 -1.49
CA PRO A 381 32.40 13.74 -0.55
C PRO A 381 32.83 13.24 0.83
N LYS A 382 33.87 13.87 1.39
CA LYS A 382 34.47 13.49 2.70
C LYS A 382 33.46 13.49 3.85
N HIS A 383 32.35 14.19 3.66
CA HIS A 383 31.20 14.14 4.54
C HIS A 383 29.96 13.81 3.72
N THR A 384 29.32 12.69 4.05
CA THR A 384 27.92 12.47 3.69
C THR A 384 27.12 13.54 4.43
N PRO A 385 26.49 14.52 3.74
CA PRO A 385 25.67 15.51 4.41
C PRO A 385 24.67 14.78 5.30
N GLY A 386 24.60 15.20 6.56
CA GLY A 386 23.71 14.56 7.53
C GLY A 386 22.28 14.52 6.96
N PRO A 387 21.50 13.47 7.27
CA PRO A 387 20.13 13.36 6.80
C PRO A 387 19.37 14.65 7.13
N ARG A 388 18.51 15.12 6.20
CA ARG A 388 17.67 16.31 6.42
C ARG A 388 16.95 16.20 7.78
N PRO A 389 16.65 17.30 8.49
CA PRO A 389 15.96 17.25 9.77
C PRO A 389 14.73 16.31 9.77
N SER A 390 13.97 16.30 8.68
CA SER A 390 12.86 15.38 8.42
C SER A 390 13.25 13.90 8.38
N GLN A 391 14.36 13.56 7.73
CA GLN A 391 14.93 12.20 7.72
C GLN A 391 15.44 11.79 9.10
N ARG A 392 16.03 12.71 9.88
CA ARG A 392 16.45 12.45 11.27
C ARG A 392 15.26 12.14 12.17
N LYS A 393 14.19 12.93 12.09
CA LYS A 393 12.92 12.69 12.81
C LYS A 393 12.31 11.33 12.41
N ARG A 394 12.32 11.00 11.12
CA ARG A 394 11.86 9.68 10.63
C ARG A 394 12.68 8.52 11.19
N ILE A 395 14.01 8.64 11.23
CA ILE A 395 14.91 7.61 11.78
C ILE A 395 14.69 7.46 13.29
N GLN A 396 14.61 8.55 14.04
CA GLN A 396 14.30 8.50 15.49
C GLN A 396 12.93 7.89 15.75
N TYR A 397 11.93 8.24 14.95
CA TYR A 397 10.60 7.67 15.06
C TYR A 397 10.60 6.16 14.74
N MET A 398 11.28 5.75 13.67
CA MET A 398 11.47 4.33 13.35
C MET A 398 12.21 3.58 14.45
N SER A 399 13.21 4.21 15.08
CA SER A 399 13.92 3.66 16.22
C SER A 399 12.98 3.47 17.41
N LYS A 400 12.15 4.47 17.75
CA LYS A 400 11.09 4.34 18.76
C LYS A 400 10.05 3.27 18.40
N ARG A 401 9.68 3.15 17.13
CA ARG A 401 8.74 2.12 16.63
C ARG A 401 9.32 0.71 16.81
N LEU A 402 10.59 0.51 16.47
CA LEU A 402 11.32 -0.75 16.67
C LEU A 402 11.51 -1.06 18.17
N GLU A 403 11.69 -0.03 18.99
CA GLU A 403 11.76 -0.16 20.43
C GLU A 403 10.41 -0.60 21.03
N ARG A 404 9.29 -0.07 20.52
CA ARG A 404 7.93 -0.41 20.97
C ARG A 404 7.43 -1.77 20.44
N SER A 405 7.89 -2.24 19.28
CA SER A 405 7.41 -3.49 18.66
C SER A 405 7.92 -4.78 19.32
N GLY A 406 8.46 -4.71 20.56
CA GLY A 406 8.88 -5.88 21.33
C GLY A 406 10.27 -6.42 20.99
N ARG A 407 10.96 -5.90 19.97
CA ARG A 407 12.43 -6.05 19.86
C ARG A 407 13.18 -5.15 20.84
N GLY A 408 12.51 -4.12 21.36
CA GLY A 408 13.08 -3.18 22.32
C GLY A 408 13.21 -3.72 23.74
N GLU A 409 12.58 -4.84 24.12
CA GLU A 409 12.78 -5.37 25.47
C GLU A 409 14.22 -5.88 25.66
N ALA A 410 14.78 -6.53 24.63
CA ALA A 410 16.19 -6.90 24.57
C ALA A 410 17.11 -5.68 24.52
N VAL A 411 16.74 -4.63 23.76
CA VAL A 411 17.54 -3.39 23.65
C VAL A 411 17.49 -2.56 24.93
N LYS A 412 16.34 -2.50 25.62
CA LYS A 412 16.18 -1.86 26.93
C LYS A 412 16.94 -2.63 28.00
N LYS A 413 16.93 -3.98 27.98
CA LYS A 413 17.81 -4.80 28.83
C LYS A 413 19.27 -4.51 28.56
N LEU A 414 19.68 -4.41 27.29
CA LEU A 414 21.06 -4.09 26.92
C LEU A 414 21.48 -2.69 27.38
N ARG A 415 20.61 -1.69 27.19
CA ARG A 415 20.86 -0.31 27.63
C ARG A 415 20.95 -0.22 29.15
N HIS A 416 20.06 -0.89 29.88
CA HIS A 416 20.09 -0.91 31.34
C HIS A 416 21.29 -1.70 31.91
N VAL A 417 21.84 -2.65 31.14
CA VAL A 417 23.09 -3.37 31.47
C VAL A 417 24.33 -2.53 31.15
N LEU A 418 24.30 -1.73 30.08
CA LEU A 418 25.37 -0.79 29.70
C LEU A 418 25.41 0.48 30.57
N GLU A 419 24.27 0.94 31.08
CA GLU A 419 24.19 2.12 31.97
C GLU A 419 24.51 1.78 33.44
N ARG A 420 24.72 0.49 33.77
CA ARG A 420 25.12 0.02 35.12
C ARG A 420 26.62 -0.23 35.28
N GLU A 421 27.46 0.26 34.36
CA GLU A 421 28.91 -0.03 34.36
C GLU A 421 29.74 0.56 35.51
N ASP A 422 29.13 1.27 36.48
CA ASP A 422 29.81 1.70 37.71
C ASP A 422 29.51 0.83 38.96
N SER A 423 28.77 -0.27 38.81
CA SER A 423 28.52 -1.21 39.92
C SER A 423 29.31 -2.50 39.72
N PRO A 424 30.11 -2.96 40.70
CA PRO A 424 30.82 -4.24 40.64
C PRO A 424 29.83 -5.39 40.84
N VAL A 425 29.04 -5.68 39.81
CA VAL A 425 28.13 -6.82 39.78
C VAL A 425 28.82 -7.96 39.05
N ASP A 426 28.79 -9.10 39.73
CA ASP A 426 29.41 -10.38 39.47
C ASP A 426 29.37 -10.82 37.99
N ASP A 427 30.54 -11.02 37.40
CA ASP A 427 30.79 -11.45 36.01
C ASP A 427 30.01 -12.72 35.63
N MET A 428 29.56 -13.50 36.62
CA MET A 428 28.74 -14.69 36.44
C MET A 428 27.35 -14.40 35.84
N GLU A 429 26.72 -13.28 36.20
CA GLU A 429 25.36 -13.00 35.72
C GLU A 429 25.37 -12.53 34.25
N LYS A 430 26.39 -11.77 33.85
CA LYS A 430 26.64 -11.39 32.45
C LYS A 430 26.85 -12.63 31.58
N ARG A 431 27.57 -13.66 32.09
CA ARG A 431 27.78 -14.94 31.38
C ARG A 431 26.50 -15.77 31.27
N ARG A 432 25.62 -15.77 32.29
CA ARG A 432 24.34 -16.50 32.26
C ARG A 432 23.38 -15.96 31.20
N ILE A 433 23.29 -14.64 31.06
CA ILE A 433 22.43 -14.00 30.06
C ILE A 433 22.92 -14.34 28.64
N ILE A 434 24.22 -14.26 28.38
CA ILE A 434 24.81 -14.59 27.07
C ILE A 434 24.64 -16.09 26.73
N ALA A 435 24.74 -16.99 27.72
CA ALA A 435 24.53 -18.42 27.53
C ALA A 435 23.07 -18.76 27.15
N SER A 436 22.10 -18.07 27.77
CA SER A 436 20.67 -18.27 27.49
C SER A 436 20.27 -17.85 26.06
N GLU A 437 20.97 -16.86 25.49
CA GLU A 437 20.69 -16.34 24.16
C GLU A 437 21.27 -17.21 23.04
N ARG A 438 22.32 -18.01 23.34
CA ARG A 438 22.95 -18.93 22.38
C ARG A 438 22.33 -20.32 22.29
N GLY A 439 21.26 -20.60 23.02
CA GLY A 439 20.50 -21.84 22.89
C GLY A 439 21.27 -23.11 23.28
N TYR A 440 22.28 -23.00 24.13
CA TYR A 440 22.93 -24.18 24.73
C TYR A 440 22.03 -24.69 25.85
N ALA A 441 21.21 -25.69 25.54
CA ALA A 441 20.54 -26.51 26.54
C ALA A 441 21.62 -27.15 27.43
N SER A 442 21.56 -26.87 28.73
CA SER A 442 22.42 -27.49 29.71
C SER A 442 21.96 -28.94 29.88
N GLU A 443 22.78 -29.92 29.47
CA GLU A 443 22.65 -31.30 29.92
C GLU A 443 22.99 -31.34 31.42
N GLU A 444 22.02 -31.72 32.25
CA GLU A 444 22.17 -31.92 33.69
C GLU A 444 23.06 -33.14 34.00
N VAL A 445 23.89 -33.00 35.04
CA VAL A 445 24.51 -34.10 35.81
C VAL A 445 24.06 -33.98 37.25
#